data_AF-A0A8X7PTW2-F1
#
_entry.id   AF-A0A8X7PTW2-F1
#
_cell.length_a   1.000
_cell.length_b   1.000
_cell.length_c   1.000
_cell.angle_alpha   90.00
_cell.angle_beta   90.00
_cell.angle_gamma   90.00
#
_symmetry.space_group_name_H-M   'P 1'
#
loop_
_entity.id
_entity.type
_entity.pdbx_description
1 polymer ?
#
loop_
_entity_poly.entity_id
_entity_poly.type
_entity_poly.pdbx_seq_one_letter_code
_entity_poly.pdbx_strand_id
1 'polypeptide(L)'
;MGNVVSSVLSSGLQAAKKLLFEKAKYILDLEDHLKDLEKVKPDLEDAKVYLQEKLEMNARNGLRRHERCKDWISKVEAIERKVTKLLEDKTAEIERLSMCGFCSSNFFLTYCYGKDVLETLEEVQSLLPSKPSGEVVRTGPPPRIEEIATEPTVGLEKMLETTWSLLMEKDVGIWGLYGMGGVGKSTLLEKINQKLLEKKNEFEVVIFVWVSRDLQVEKIQNEIGERLGICDEEWKKKNSRKENFSYK
;
A
#
# COMPACT_ATOMS: atom_id res chain seq x y z
N MET A 1 17.35 -70.95 -1.23
CA MET A 1 17.02 -69.63 -0.64
C MET A 1 18.01 -68.50 -0.99
N GLY A 2 19.19 -68.76 -1.59
CA GLY A 2 20.21 -67.72 -1.83
C GLY A 2 19.91 -66.66 -2.91
N ASN A 3 19.08 -66.97 -3.92
CA ASN A 3 18.84 -66.05 -5.04
C ASN A 3 17.86 -64.90 -4.71
N VAL A 4 16.92 -65.14 -3.79
CA VAL A 4 15.91 -64.14 -3.40
C VAL A 4 16.51 -63.08 -2.49
N VAL A 5 17.43 -63.46 -1.60
CA VAL A 5 18.12 -62.51 -0.70
C VAL A 5 19.07 -61.60 -1.48
N SER A 6 19.76 -62.15 -2.48
CA SER A 6 20.65 -61.39 -3.39
C SER A 6 19.88 -60.36 -4.23
N SER A 7 18.73 -60.74 -4.81
CA SER A 7 17.93 -59.82 -5.61
C SER A 7 17.33 -58.70 -4.77
N VAL A 8 16.81 -59.01 -3.58
CA VAL A 8 16.23 -58.01 -2.66
C VAL A 8 17.29 -57.02 -2.16
N LEU A 9 18.50 -57.49 -1.81
CA LEU A 9 19.62 -56.62 -1.44
C LEU A 9 20.05 -55.70 -2.61
N SER A 10 20.09 -56.23 -3.83
CA SER A 10 20.45 -55.45 -5.02
C SER A 10 19.41 -54.38 -5.39
N SER A 11 18.12 -54.71 -5.28
CA SER A 11 17.01 -53.76 -5.53
C SER A 11 16.94 -52.70 -4.44
N GLY A 12 17.15 -53.09 -3.17
CA GLY A 12 17.26 -52.16 -2.05
C GLY A 12 18.43 -51.19 -2.21
N LEU A 13 19.61 -51.68 -2.64
CA LEU A 13 20.78 -50.85 -2.89
C LEU A 13 20.57 -49.85 -4.06
N GLN A 14 19.90 -50.27 -5.13
CA GLN A 14 19.56 -49.39 -6.26
C GLN A 14 18.55 -48.31 -5.85
N ALA A 15 17.50 -48.68 -5.11
CA ALA A 15 16.53 -47.74 -4.59
C ALA A 15 17.18 -46.72 -3.64
N ALA A 16 18.06 -47.19 -2.74
CA ALA A 16 18.83 -46.33 -1.85
C ALA A 16 19.76 -45.38 -2.61
N LYS A 17 20.47 -45.85 -3.63
CA LYS A 17 21.31 -45.01 -4.51
C LYS A 17 20.49 -43.92 -5.20
N LYS A 18 19.31 -44.26 -5.73
CA LYS A 18 18.41 -43.30 -6.39
C LYS A 18 17.94 -42.21 -5.40
N LEU A 19 17.52 -42.62 -4.20
CA LEU A 19 17.12 -41.71 -3.12
C LEU A 19 18.25 -40.79 -2.68
N LEU A 20 19.48 -41.32 -2.59
CA LEU A 20 20.67 -40.53 -2.27
C LEU A 20 21.02 -39.54 -3.39
N PHE A 21 20.89 -39.95 -4.65
CA PHE A 21 21.14 -39.08 -5.81
C PHE A 21 20.14 -37.92 -5.88
N GLU A 22 18.86 -38.20 -5.65
CA GLU A 22 17.80 -37.20 -5.65
C GLU A 22 17.98 -36.18 -4.51
N LYS A 23 18.42 -36.64 -3.34
CA LYS A 23 18.76 -35.78 -2.20
C LYS A 23 20.08 -35.03 -2.36
N ALA A 24 21.05 -35.59 -3.08
CA ALA A 24 22.34 -34.95 -3.34
C ALA A 24 22.22 -33.73 -4.26
N LYS A 25 21.16 -33.65 -5.09
CA LYS A 25 20.90 -32.49 -5.94
C LYS A 25 20.80 -31.18 -5.13
N TYR A 26 20.10 -31.21 -4.00
CA TYR A 26 19.97 -30.06 -3.09
C TYR A 26 21.30 -29.59 -2.49
N ILE A 27 22.28 -30.49 -2.41
CA ILE A 27 23.62 -30.22 -1.89
C ILE A 27 24.54 -29.70 -3.00
N LEU A 28 24.44 -30.26 -4.21
CA LEU A 28 25.22 -29.84 -5.38
C LEU A 28 24.82 -28.43 -5.84
N ASP A 29 23.52 -28.14 -5.82
CA ASP A 29 22.97 -26.83 -6.24
C ASP A 29 22.94 -25.82 -5.07
N LEU A 30 23.41 -26.20 -3.88
CA LEU A 30 23.30 -25.40 -2.65
C LEU A 30 24.00 -24.04 -2.76
N GLU A 31 25.23 -24.02 -3.27
CA GLU A 31 26.00 -22.78 -3.41
C GLU A 31 25.31 -21.81 -4.37
N ASP A 32 24.67 -22.31 -5.42
CA ASP A 32 23.97 -21.48 -6.39
C ASP A 32 22.65 -20.95 -5.82
N HIS A 33 21.87 -21.78 -5.12
CA HIS A 33 20.69 -21.30 -4.40
C HIS A 33 21.02 -20.25 -3.33
N LEU A 34 22.17 -20.39 -2.65
CA LEU A 34 22.63 -19.40 -1.68
C LEU A 34 23.03 -18.07 -2.34
N LYS A 35 23.71 -18.12 -3.50
CA LYS A 35 24.00 -16.91 -4.29
C LYS A 35 22.70 -16.23 -4.76
N ASP A 36 21.73 -17.02 -5.19
CA ASP A 36 20.41 -16.50 -5.58
C ASP A 36 19.71 -15.85 -4.38
N LEU A 37 19.79 -16.45 -3.19
CA LEU A 37 19.24 -15.90 -1.95
C LEU A 37 19.92 -14.57 -1.55
N GLU A 38 21.25 -14.48 -1.67
CA GLU A 38 22.01 -13.23 -1.46
C GLU A 38 21.59 -12.15 -2.45
N LYS A 39 21.30 -12.54 -3.69
CA LYS A 39 20.92 -11.61 -4.76
C LYS A 39 19.51 -11.06 -4.59
N VAL A 40 18.54 -11.87 -4.15
CA VAL A 40 17.15 -11.44 -3.97
C VAL A 40 16.88 -10.72 -2.65
N LYS A 41 17.78 -10.84 -1.67
CA LYS A 41 17.69 -10.14 -0.38
C LYS A 41 17.50 -8.62 -0.51
N PRO A 42 18.33 -7.86 -1.27
CA PRO A 42 18.13 -6.42 -1.43
C PRO A 42 16.79 -6.07 -2.08
N ASP A 43 16.34 -6.83 -3.08
CA ASP A 43 15.04 -6.60 -3.74
C ASP A 43 13.87 -6.73 -2.74
N LEU A 44 13.98 -7.66 -1.78
CA LEU A 44 13.01 -7.89 -0.72
C LEU A 44 12.99 -6.71 0.28
N GLU A 45 14.17 -6.25 0.69
CA GLU A 45 14.34 -5.10 1.58
C GLU A 45 13.79 -3.82 0.94
N ASP A 46 14.15 -3.54 -0.32
CA ASP A 46 13.67 -2.39 -1.08
C ASP A 46 12.14 -2.41 -1.24
N ALA A 47 11.58 -3.58 -1.53
CA ALA A 47 10.13 -3.73 -1.69
C ALA A 47 9.38 -3.46 -0.39
N LYS A 48 9.93 -3.88 0.76
CA LYS A 48 9.40 -3.61 2.11
C LYS A 48 9.47 -2.12 2.44
N VAL A 49 10.64 -1.49 2.29
CA VAL A 49 10.86 -0.07 2.57
C VAL A 49 9.91 0.79 1.74
N TYR A 50 9.84 0.54 0.43
CA TYR A 50 8.90 1.22 -0.46
C TYR A 50 7.45 1.17 0.05
N LEU A 51 7.00 -0.01 0.48
CA LEU A 51 5.62 -0.19 0.93
C LEU A 51 5.37 0.46 2.29
N GLN A 52 6.35 0.44 3.19
CA GLN A 52 6.30 1.14 4.48
C GLN A 52 6.21 2.66 4.29
N GLU A 53 7.08 3.25 3.48
CA GLU A 53 7.06 4.69 3.15
C GLU A 53 5.71 5.08 2.53
N LYS A 54 5.19 4.26 1.61
CA LYS A 54 3.88 4.47 0.99
C LYS A 54 2.75 4.42 2.01
N LEU A 55 2.79 3.51 2.98
CA LEU A 55 1.82 3.45 4.07
C LEU A 55 1.90 4.65 5.00
N GLU A 56 3.09 5.16 5.30
CA GLU A 56 3.26 6.38 6.09
C GLU A 56 2.70 7.62 5.37
N MET A 57 2.98 7.76 4.08
CA MET A 57 2.39 8.83 3.26
C MET A 57 0.87 8.74 3.23
N ASN A 58 0.33 7.54 3.05
CA ASN A 58 -1.12 7.30 3.09
C ASN A 58 -1.73 7.67 4.44
N ALA A 59 -1.06 7.31 5.55
CA ALA A 59 -1.51 7.65 6.90
C ALA A 59 -1.54 9.18 7.14
N ARG A 60 -0.51 9.91 6.69
CA ARG A 60 -0.47 11.38 6.74
C ARG A 60 -1.59 12.03 5.91
N ASN A 61 -1.98 11.39 4.82
CA ASN A 61 -3.01 11.88 3.90
C ASN A 61 -4.44 11.39 4.24
N GLY A 62 -4.64 10.67 5.35
CA GLY A 62 -5.94 10.15 5.76
C GLY A 62 -6.48 8.97 4.92
N LEU A 63 -5.62 8.36 4.09
CA LEU A 63 -5.94 7.22 3.22
C LEU A 63 -5.86 5.91 4.01
N ARG A 64 -6.95 5.13 4.11
CA ARG A 64 -6.97 3.90 4.92
C ARG A 64 -7.37 2.65 4.16
N ARG A 65 -6.35 1.86 3.78
CA ARG A 65 -6.37 0.40 3.72
C ARG A 65 -5.03 -0.13 4.25
N HIS A 66 -5.04 -0.79 5.40
CA HIS A 66 -3.82 -1.24 6.07
C HIS A 66 -3.63 -2.76 6.13
N GLU A 67 -4.68 -3.58 6.18
CA GLU A 67 -4.57 -5.02 6.46
C GLU A 67 -3.62 -5.77 5.51
N ARG A 68 -3.91 -5.75 4.19
CA ARG A 68 -3.14 -6.54 3.22
C ARG A 68 -1.68 -6.12 3.11
N CYS A 69 -1.39 -4.82 3.23
CA CYS A 69 -0.02 -4.32 3.19
C CYS A 69 0.73 -4.68 4.48
N LYS A 70 0.06 -4.60 5.65
CA LYS A 70 0.64 -5.04 6.93
C LYS A 70 0.94 -6.54 6.92
N ASP A 71 -0.02 -7.36 6.48
CA ASP A 71 0.14 -8.82 6.39
C ASP A 71 1.31 -9.19 5.47
N TRP A 72 1.43 -8.50 4.33
CA TRP A 72 2.53 -8.70 3.40
C TRP A 72 3.88 -8.30 4.01
N ILE A 73 3.97 -7.14 4.68
CA ILE A 73 5.18 -6.69 5.38
C ILE A 73 5.59 -7.69 6.47
N SER A 74 4.66 -8.17 7.28
CA SER A 74 4.96 -9.17 8.33
C SER A 74 5.46 -10.49 7.74
N LYS A 75 4.96 -10.91 6.58
CA LYS A 75 5.50 -12.07 5.85
C LYS A 75 6.92 -11.82 5.37
N VAL A 76 7.20 -10.64 4.81
CA VAL A 76 8.55 -10.25 4.39
C VAL A 76 9.51 -10.26 5.57
N GLU A 77 9.16 -9.67 6.70
CA GLU A 77 10.00 -9.66 7.91
C GLU A 77 10.29 -11.08 8.44
N ALA A 78 9.33 -12.01 8.33
CA ALA A 78 9.55 -13.40 8.69
C ALA A 78 10.56 -14.08 7.74
N ILE A 79 10.43 -13.85 6.43
CA ILE A 79 11.34 -14.41 5.42
C ILE A 79 12.73 -13.77 5.52
N GLU A 80 12.86 -12.46 5.71
CA GLU A 80 14.15 -11.79 5.90
C GLU A 80 14.93 -12.36 7.09
N ARG A 81 14.24 -12.67 8.19
CA ARG A 81 14.86 -13.36 9.34
C ARG A 81 15.36 -14.75 8.97
N LYS A 82 14.57 -15.53 8.23
CA LYS A 82 15.00 -16.85 7.72
C LYS A 82 16.22 -16.70 6.80
N VAL A 83 16.17 -15.79 5.83
CA VAL A 83 17.26 -15.52 4.87
C VAL A 83 18.53 -15.13 5.60
N THR A 84 18.45 -14.20 6.56
CA THR A 84 19.63 -13.76 7.33
C THR A 84 20.25 -14.91 8.09
N LYS A 85 19.44 -15.72 8.79
CA LYS A 85 19.93 -16.91 9.49
C LYS A 85 20.59 -17.91 8.55
N LEU A 86 19.96 -18.21 7.41
CA LEU A 86 20.53 -19.14 6.43
C LEU A 86 21.88 -18.65 5.90
N LEU A 87 22.03 -17.34 5.64
CA LEU A 87 23.28 -16.75 5.18
C LEU A 87 24.36 -16.70 6.27
N GLU A 88 24.00 -16.55 7.53
CA GLU A 88 24.93 -16.67 8.66
C GLU A 88 25.46 -18.11 8.80
N ASP A 89 24.59 -19.10 8.63
CA ASP A 89 24.92 -20.53 8.73
C ASP A 89 25.70 -21.06 7.50
N LYS A 90 25.73 -20.31 6.38
CA LYS A 90 26.34 -20.70 5.09
C LYS A 90 27.77 -21.23 5.22
N THR A 91 28.65 -20.49 5.91
CA THR A 91 30.07 -20.84 5.99
C THR A 91 30.28 -22.15 6.73
N ALA A 92 29.60 -22.32 7.87
CA ALA A 92 29.69 -23.53 8.67
C ALA A 92 29.19 -24.75 7.88
N GLU A 93 28.14 -24.59 7.07
CA GLU A 93 27.54 -25.69 6.33
C GLU A 93 28.34 -26.10 5.09
N ILE A 94 28.93 -25.12 4.38
CA ILE A 94 29.88 -25.38 3.28
C ILE A 94 31.13 -26.09 3.82
N GLU A 95 31.65 -25.65 4.97
CA GLU A 95 32.80 -26.31 5.61
C GLU A 95 32.46 -27.74 6.07
N ARG A 96 31.22 -27.98 6.49
CA ARG A 96 30.74 -29.32 6.86
C ARG A 96 30.71 -30.28 5.69
N LEU A 97 30.41 -29.79 4.49
CA LEU A 97 30.48 -30.55 3.24
C LEU A 97 31.92 -30.89 2.85
N SER A 98 32.86 -29.98 3.07
CA SER A 98 34.28 -30.17 2.71
C SER A 98 35.00 -31.13 3.66
N MET A 99 34.61 -31.21 4.93
CA MET A 99 35.31 -31.98 5.96
C MET A 99 34.96 -33.47 6.08
N CYS A 100 33.93 -34.00 5.39
CA CYS A 100 33.68 -35.44 5.28
C CYS A 100 32.62 -35.74 4.22
N GLY A 101 33.05 -36.08 3.00
CA GLY A 101 32.14 -36.56 1.96
C GLY A 101 31.41 -37.84 2.41
N PHE A 102 30.10 -37.74 2.59
CA PHE A 102 29.16 -38.85 2.81
C PHE A 102 29.17 -39.58 4.17
N CYS A 103 29.50 -38.93 5.29
CA CYS A 103 29.02 -39.41 6.60
C CYS A 103 27.51 -39.15 6.74
N SER A 104 26.72 -40.14 7.17
CA SER A 104 25.25 -40.10 7.12
C SER A 104 24.61 -38.95 7.92
N SER A 105 25.15 -38.65 9.10
CA SER A 105 24.71 -37.49 9.92
C SER A 105 25.05 -36.17 9.24
N ASN A 106 26.19 -36.10 8.54
CA ASN A 106 26.59 -34.89 7.85
C ASN A 106 25.78 -34.65 6.58
N PHE A 107 25.49 -35.72 5.84
CA PHE A 107 24.65 -35.64 4.64
C PHE A 107 23.21 -35.19 4.95
N PHE A 108 22.59 -35.76 5.99
CA PHE A 108 21.19 -35.44 6.34
C PHE A 108 21.00 -33.99 6.77
N LEU A 109 21.90 -33.47 7.60
CA LEU A 109 21.82 -32.08 8.07
C LEU A 109 22.02 -31.09 6.90
N THR A 110 22.90 -31.37 5.94
CA THR A 110 23.12 -30.48 4.77
C THR A 110 21.99 -30.57 3.79
N TYR A 111 21.42 -31.77 3.64
CA TYR A 111 20.19 -31.95 2.89
C TYR A 111 19.05 -31.11 3.48
N CYS A 112 18.83 -31.15 4.79
CA CYS A 112 17.80 -30.34 5.45
C CYS A 112 18.05 -28.84 5.25
N TYR A 113 19.29 -28.40 5.45
CA TYR A 113 19.67 -27.01 5.22
C TYR A 113 19.44 -26.58 3.76
N GLY A 114 19.91 -27.36 2.78
CA GLY A 114 19.73 -27.03 1.37
C GLY A 114 18.27 -27.07 0.92
N LYS A 115 17.45 -27.92 1.54
CA LYS A 115 15.99 -27.90 1.38
C LYS A 115 15.39 -26.61 1.92
N ASP A 116 15.77 -26.18 3.11
CA ASP A 116 15.28 -24.94 3.72
C ASP A 116 15.69 -23.70 2.89
N VAL A 117 16.90 -23.70 2.32
CA VAL A 117 17.36 -22.65 1.39
C VAL A 117 16.48 -22.58 0.15
N LEU A 118 16.20 -23.73 -0.48
CA LEU A 118 15.36 -23.77 -1.68
C LEU A 118 13.91 -23.35 -1.38
N GLU A 119 13.32 -23.88 -0.31
CA GLU A 119 11.95 -23.52 0.09
C GLU A 119 11.84 -22.03 0.40
N THR A 120 12.84 -21.45 1.08
CA THR A 120 12.87 -20.00 1.35
C THR A 120 13.02 -19.21 0.05
N LEU A 121 13.82 -19.68 -0.91
CA LEU A 121 13.97 -19.04 -2.23
C LEU A 121 12.66 -19.05 -3.01
N GLU A 122 11.93 -20.17 -3.01
CA GLU A 122 10.60 -20.30 -3.63
C GLU A 122 9.55 -19.40 -2.92
N GLU A 123 9.60 -19.30 -1.59
CA GLU A 123 8.79 -18.36 -0.81
C GLU A 123 9.07 -16.91 -1.25
N VAL A 124 10.33 -16.50 -1.43
CA VAL A 124 10.69 -15.15 -1.91
C VAL A 124 10.19 -14.91 -3.35
N GLN A 125 10.44 -15.86 -4.25
CA GLN A 125 10.05 -15.75 -5.67
C GLN A 125 8.54 -15.69 -5.86
N SER A 126 7.76 -16.30 -4.98
CA SER A 126 6.29 -16.20 -4.99
C SER A 126 5.77 -14.94 -4.28
N LEU A 127 6.46 -14.44 -3.26
CA LEU A 127 6.04 -13.29 -2.49
C LEU A 127 6.27 -11.96 -3.23
N LEU A 128 7.39 -11.80 -3.92
CA LEU A 128 7.74 -10.57 -4.64
C LEU A 128 6.68 -10.16 -5.71
N PRO A 129 6.21 -11.04 -6.60
CA PRO A 129 5.14 -10.73 -7.53
C PRO A 129 3.80 -10.44 -6.87
N SER A 130 3.56 -10.99 -5.66
CA SER A 130 2.32 -10.77 -4.91
C SER A 130 2.28 -9.43 -4.16
N LYS A 131 3.32 -8.61 -4.30
CA LYS A 131 3.42 -7.28 -3.69
C LYS A 131 2.14 -6.48 -3.95
N PRO A 132 1.44 -6.02 -2.91
CA PRO A 132 0.28 -5.16 -3.10
C PRO A 132 0.70 -3.81 -3.70
N SER A 133 -0.08 -3.32 -4.66
CA SER A 133 0.15 -2.01 -5.30
C SER A 133 0.26 -0.86 -4.28
N GLY A 134 -0.40 -0.99 -3.12
CA GLY A 134 -0.49 0.07 -2.12
C GLY A 134 -1.27 1.29 -2.61
N GLU A 135 -1.91 1.20 -3.78
CA GLU A 135 -2.90 2.16 -4.26
C GLU A 135 -4.10 2.15 -3.33
N VAL A 136 -4.33 3.29 -2.71
CA VAL A 136 -5.51 3.54 -1.89
C VAL A 136 -6.28 4.63 -2.60
N VAL A 137 -7.45 4.26 -3.13
CA VAL A 137 -8.48 5.25 -3.49
C VAL A 137 -8.83 6.03 -2.23
N ARG A 138 -8.88 7.37 -2.30
CA ARG A 138 -9.33 8.23 -1.20
C ARG A 138 -10.68 7.74 -0.69
N THR A 139 -10.67 7.04 0.45
CA THR A 139 -11.88 6.72 1.22
C THR A 139 -12.10 7.72 2.35
N GLY A 140 -11.55 8.92 2.23
CA GLY A 140 -11.70 9.98 3.22
C GLY A 140 -11.67 11.35 2.56
N PRO A 141 -12.55 12.27 2.97
CA PRO A 141 -12.52 13.63 2.47
C PRO A 141 -11.15 14.26 2.76
N PRO A 142 -10.63 15.11 1.85
CA PRO A 142 -9.36 15.79 2.01
C PRO A 142 -9.26 16.60 3.29
N PRO A 143 -8.02 16.96 3.68
CA PRO A 143 -7.78 17.91 4.76
C PRO A 143 -8.66 19.14 4.55
N ARG A 144 -9.51 19.40 5.56
CA ARG A 144 -10.37 20.59 5.60
C ARG A 144 -9.46 21.81 5.67
N ILE A 145 -9.86 22.85 4.94
CA ILE A 145 -9.23 24.17 4.86
C ILE A 145 -8.71 24.60 6.24
N GLU A 146 -7.45 25.03 6.28
CA GLU A 146 -6.84 25.72 7.42
C GLU A 146 -7.76 26.84 7.89
N GLU A 147 -7.94 26.92 9.20
CA GLU A 147 -8.72 27.94 9.89
C GLU A 147 -8.27 29.34 9.42
N ILE A 148 -9.05 29.97 8.54
CA ILE A 148 -8.82 31.35 8.15
C ILE A 148 -9.19 32.19 9.36
N ALA A 149 -8.18 32.61 10.13
CA ALA A 149 -8.35 33.57 11.22
C ALA A 149 -9.01 34.83 10.65
N THR A 150 -10.29 35.04 10.98
CA THR A 150 -11.07 36.21 10.57
C THR A 150 -11.27 37.11 11.77
N GLU A 151 -11.11 38.42 11.57
CA GLU A 151 -11.33 39.43 12.59
C GLU A 151 -12.79 39.41 13.10
N PRO A 152 -13.02 39.70 14.40
CA PRO A 152 -14.36 39.74 14.97
C PRO A 152 -15.18 40.88 14.34
N THR A 153 -16.02 40.53 13.36
CA THR A 153 -17.00 41.44 12.76
C THR A 153 -18.25 41.49 13.62
N VAL A 154 -18.51 42.64 14.23
CA VAL A 154 -19.73 42.96 15.00
C VAL A 154 -20.87 43.40 14.08
N GLY A 155 -22.09 42.93 14.34
CA GLY A 155 -23.32 43.40 13.66
C GLY A 155 -23.92 42.44 12.63
N LEU A 156 -23.34 41.25 12.44
CA LEU A 156 -23.85 40.21 11.52
C LEU A 156 -24.48 39.01 12.25
N GLU A 157 -24.52 39.02 13.58
CA GLU A 157 -24.89 37.87 14.42
C GLU A 157 -26.33 37.43 14.16
N LYS A 158 -27.27 38.38 14.17
CA LYS A 158 -28.69 38.11 13.89
C LYS A 158 -28.90 37.56 12.47
N MET A 159 -28.15 38.07 11.49
CA MET A 159 -28.23 37.61 10.11
C MET A 159 -27.66 36.20 9.96
N LEU A 160 -26.56 35.90 10.65
CA LEU A 160 -25.96 34.57 10.71
C LEU A 160 -26.92 33.57 11.37
N GLU A 161 -27.51 33.89 12.51
CA GLU A 161 -28.47 33.01 13.19
C GLU A 161 -29.71 32.71 12.36
N THR A 162 -30.27 33.73 11.72
CA THR A 162 -31.45 33.59 10.84
C THR A 162 -31.10 32.72 9.64
N THR A 163 -30.00 33.04 8.94
CA THR A 163 -29.55 32.27 7.76
C THR A 163 -29.19 30.84 8.13
N TRP A 164 -28.60 30.63 9.30
CA TRP A 164 -28.24 29.31 9.80
C TRP A 164 -29.46 28.44 10.11
N SER A 165 -30.46 29.00 10.80
CA SER A 165 -31.69 28.27 11.13
C SER A 165 -32.40 27.81 9.87
N LEU A 166 -32.49 28.72 8.89
CA LEU A 166 -33.04 28.48 7.57
C LEU A 166 -32.26 27.43 6.76
N LEU A 167 -30.93 27.48 6.78
CA LEU A 167 -30.06 26.51 6.10
C LEU A 167 -30.25 25.07 6.62
N MET A 168 -30.60 24.92 7.90
CA MET A 168 -30.76 23.61 8.56
C MET A 168 -32.16 23.01 8.37
N GLU A 169 -33.09 23.73 7.75
CA GLU A 169 -34.41 23.19 7.39
C GLU A 169 -34.27 22.18 6.24
N LYS A 170 -34.81 20.97 6.42
CA LYS A 170 -34.57 19.81 5.54
C LYS A 170 -35.19 19.90 4.13
N ASP A 171 -36.02 20.90 3.87
CA ASP A 171 -36.87 20.97 2.67
C ASP A 171 -36.37 21.94 1.59
N VAL A 172 -35.16 22.49 1.71
CA VAL A 172 -34.60 23.48 0.75
C VAL A 172 -33.26 23.01 0.16
N GLY A 173 -33.15 22.98 -1.17
CA GLY A 173 -31.96 22.47 -1.88
C GLY A 173 -30.88 23.50 -2.25
N ILE A 174 -31.24 24.77 -2.54
CA ILE A 174 -30.29 25.81 -2.98
C ILE A 174 -30.65 27.15 -2.33
N TRP A 175 -29.64 27.82 -1.78
CA TRP A 175 -29.74 29.14 -1.15
C TRP A 175 -28.93 30.19 -1.90
N GLY A 176 -29.51 31.37 -2.10
CA GLY A 176 -28.84 32.51 -2.73
C GLY A 176 -28.88 33.74 -1.82
N LEU A 177 -27.72 34.35 -1.57
CA LEU A 177 -27.61 35.63 -0.86
C LEU A 177 -27.46 36.77 -1.89
N TYR A 178 -28.38 37.74 -1.86
CA TYR A 178 -28.36 38.89 -2.75
C TYR A 178 -28.45 40.22 -1.98
N GLY A 179 -28.03 41.32 -2.60
CA GLY A 179 -28.07 42.65 -1.98
C GLY A 179 -26.94 43.56 -2.45
N MET A 180 -26.94 44.80 -1.97
CA MET A 180 -25.96 45.85 -2.32
C MET A 180 -24.51 45.41 -2.06
N GLY A 181 -23.55 45.95 -2.81
CA GLY A 181 -22.12 45.73 -2.56
C GLY A 181 -21.70 46.23 -1.16
N GLY A 182 -20.71 45.59 -0.55
CA GLY A 182 -20.14 46.02 0.74
C GLY A 182 -20.93 45.61 2.00
N VAL A 183 -22.13 45.04 1.87
CA VAL A 183 -22.97 44.63 3.02
C VAL A 183 -22.51 43.35 3.73
N GLY A 184 -21.36 42.77 3.36
CA GLY A 184 -20.81 41.58 4.03
C GLY A 184 -21.38 40.22 3.59
N LYS A 185 -21.97 40.10 2.40
CA LYS A 185 -22.51 38.81 1.90
C LYS A 185 -21.46 37.69 1.87
N SER A 186 -20.27 37.96 1.33
CA SER A 186 -19.17 36.99 1.30
C SER A 186 -18.68 36.66 2.71
N THR A 187 -18.60 37.68 3.58
CA THR A 187 -18.25 37.51 5.00
C THR A 187 -19.26 36.63 5.74
N LEU A 188 -20.56 36.75 5.41
CA LEU A 188 -21.59 35.89 5.97
C LEU A 188 -21.40 34.41 5.54
N LEU A 189 -21.09 34.17 4.26
CA LEU A 189 -20.79 32.82 3.75
C LEU A 189 -19.54 32.22 4.42
N GLU A 190 -18.51 33.02 4.64
CA GLU A 190 -17.30 32.60 5.38
C GLU A 190 -17.64 32.17 6.82
N LYS A 191 -18.45 32.95 7.55
CA LYS A 191 -18.91 32.58 8.90
C LYS A 191 -19.78 31.33 8.92
N ILE A 192 -20.64 31.14 7.91
CA ILE A 192 -21.43 29.92 7.76
C ILE A 192 -20.51 28.71 7.52
N ASN A 193 -19.52 28.85 6.64
CA ASN A 193 -18.54 27.80 6.38
C ASN A 193 -17.78 27.42 7.67
N GLN A 194 -17.35 28.41 8.47
CA GLN A 194 -16.72 28.14 9.76
C GLN A 194 -17.64 27.34 10.72
N LYS A 195 -18.90 27.76 10.88
CA LYS A 195 -19.87 26.99 11.68
C LYS A 195 -20.09 25.55 11.16
N LEU A 196 -20.13 25.36 9.83
CA LEU A 196 -20.23 24.02 9.23
C LEU A 196 -18.99 23.17 9.53
N LEU A 197 -17.81 23.79 9.63
CA LEU A 197 -16.57 23.12 10.01
C LEU A 197 -16.54 22.71 11.50
N GLU A 198 -17.17 23.49 12.38
CA GLU A 198 -17.35 23.15 13.81
C GLU A 198 -18.34 21.99 14.00
N LYS A 199 -19.40 21.95 13.19
CA LYS A 199 -20.45 20.92 13.23
C LYS A 199 -20.10 19.63 12.46
N LYS A 200 -18.95 19.02 12.78
CA LYS A 200 -18.37 17.89 12.04
C LYS A 200 -19.25 16.63 11.92
N ASN A 201 -20.28 16.49 12.75
CA ASN A 201 -21.12 15.28 12.82
C ASN A 201 -22.46 15.38 12.07
N GLU A 202 -22.84 16.57 11.56
CA GLU A 202 -24.13 16.77 10.88
C GLU A 202 -24.03 16.62 9.36
N PHE A 203 -22.83 16.78 8.78
CA PHE A 203 -22.59 16.72 7.34
C PHE A 203 -21.39 15.82 7.03
N GLU A 204 -21.58 14.84 6.12
CA GLU A 204 -20.49 13.96 5.67
C GLU A 204 -19.37 14.74 4.97
N VAL A 205 -19.74 15.70 4.10
CA VAL A 205 -18.81 16.51 3.32
C VAL A 205 -19.29 17.95 3.22
N VAL A 206 -18.39 18.91 3.44
CA VAL A 206 -18.61 20.35 3.23
C VAL A 206 -17.53 20.86 2.29
N ILE A 207 -17.92 21.47 1.17
CA ILE A 207 -17.01 21.96 0.12
C ILE A 207 -17.29 23.45 -0.12
N PHE A 208 -16.28 24.28 0.13
CA PHE A 208 -16.35 25.72 -0.07
C PHE A 208 -15.47 26.14 -1.25
N VAL A 209 -16.08 26.56 -2.37
CA VAL A 209 -15.39 26.90 -3.63
C VAL A 209 -15.58 28.37 -3.94
N TRP A 210 -14.49 29.07 -4.25
CA TRP A 210 -14.54 30.45 -4.74
C TRP A 210 -14.72 30.47 -6.25
N VAL A 211 -15.76 31.18 -6.71
CA VAL A 211 -16.05 31.32 -8.15
C VAL A 211 -15.86 32.77 -8.55
N SER A 212 -14.97 33.01 -9.50
CA SER A 212 -14.81 34.33 -10.12
C SER A 212 -15.96 34.63 -11.09
N ARG A 213 -16.10 35.88 -11.53
CA ARG A 213 -17.13 36.26 -12.53
C ARG A 213 -16.98 35.49 -13.85
N ASP A 214 -15.74 35.20 -14.23
CA ASP A 214 -15.43 34.37 -15.39
C ASP A 214 -15.68 32.90 -15.03
N LEU A 215 -16.93 32.47 -15.19
CA LEU A 215 -17.36 31.12 -14.81
C LEU A 215 -16.62 30.07 -15.63
N GLN A 216 -15.69 29.37 -14.99
CA GLN A 216 -14.98 28.23 -15.57
C GLN A 216 -15.52 26.95 -14.93
N VAL A 217 -16.60 26.40 -15.51
CA VAL A 217 -17.28 25.21 -14.98
C VAL A 217 -16.31 24.05 -14.76
N GLU A 218 -15.36 23.86 -15.66
CA GLU A 218 -14.34 22.80 -15.55
C GLU A 218 -13.42 23.01 -14.34
N LYS A 219 -13.01 24.25 -14.06
CA LYS A 219 -12.19 24.56 -12.88
C LYS A 219 -12.96 24.26 -11.59
N ILE A 220 -14.24 24.63 -11.54
CA ILE A 220 -15.12 24.35 -10.40
C ILE A 220 -15.30 22.85 -10.20
N GLN A 221 -15.59 22.11 -11.27
CA GLN A 221 -15.76 20.66 -11.22
C GLN A 221 -14.47 19.95 -10.80
N ASN A 222 -13.32 20.41 -11.29
CA ASN A 222 -12.02 19.88 -10.87
C ASN A 222 -11.76 20.17 -9.40
N GLU A 223 -12.01 21.39 -8.93
CA GLU A 223 -11.82 21.75 -7.52
C GLU A 223 -12.75 20.93 -6.59
N ILE A 224 -14.02 20.75 -6.97
CA ILE A 224 -14.96 19.89 -6.24
C ILE A 224 -14.52 18.42 -6.30
N GLY A 225 -14.13 17.92 -7.47
CA GLY A 225 -13.75 16.53 -7.67
C GLY A 225 -12.45 16.16 -6.96
N GLU A 226 -11.46 17.07 -6.92
CA GLU A 226 -10.24 16.94 -6.12
C GLU A 226 -10.58 16.90 -4.62
N ARG A 227 -11.54 17.73 -4.20
CA ARG A 227 -12.07 17.74 -2.83
C ARG A 227 -12.95 16.54 -2.49
N LEU A 228 -13.50 15.83 -3.46
CA LEU A 228 -14.22 14.58 -3.25
C LEU A 228 -13.31 13.35 -3.42
N GLY A 229 -12.09 13.53 -3.92
CA GLY A 229 -11.19 12.42 -4.26
C GLY A 229 -11.64 11.61 -5.49
N ILE A 230 -12.46 12.20 -6.35
CA ILE A 230 -13.01 11.58 -7.57
C ILE A 230 -12.16 11.97 -8.80
N CYS A 231 -11.28 12.98 -8.69
CA CYS A 231 -10.35 13.34 -9.76
C CYS A 231 -9.12 12.42 -9.78
N ASP A 232 -9.07 11.50 -10.75
CA ASP A 232 -7.89 10.72 -11.11
C ASP A 232 -7.22 11.24 -12.40
N GLU A 233 -6.12 10.61 -12.80
CA GLU A 233 -5.39 10.95 -14.03
C GLU A 233 -6.23 10.76 -15.31
N GLU A 234 -7.29 9.95 -15.27
CA GLU A 234 -8.21 9.77 -16.38
C GLU A 234 -9.25 10.89 -16.49
N TRP A 235 -9.75 11.37 -15.34
CA TRP A 235 -10.64 12.53 -15.23
C TRP A 235 -9.98 13.79 -15.80
N LYS A 236 -8.71 14.04 -15.41
CA LYS A 236 -7.92 15.16 -15.93
C LYS A 236 -7.76 15.07 -17.45
N LYS A 237 -7.44 13.89 -17.99
CA LYS A 237 -7.30 13.64 -19.44
C LYS A 237 -8.60 13.79 -20.24
N LYS A 238 -9.77 13.59 -19.62
CA LYS A 238 -11.09 13.79 -20.28
C LYS A 238 -11.46 15.26 -20.34
N ASN A 239 -11.12 16.05 -19.33
CA ASN A 239 -11.39 17.50 -19.33
C ASN A 239 -10.45 18.24 -20.27
N SER A 240 -9.15 17.92 -20.31
CA SER A 240 -8.21 18.51 -21.29
C SER A 240 -8.58 18.21 -22.75
N ARG A 241 -9.31 17.12 -23.02
CA ARG A 241 -9.82 16.80 -24.36
C ARG A 241 -11.03 17.65 -24.75
N LYS A 242 -11.83 18.15 -23.80
CA LYS A 242 -12.99 19.00 -24.08
C LYS A 242 -12.58 20.44 -24.41
N GLU A 243 -11.55 20.98 -23.75
CA GLU A 243 -10.97 22.30 -24.07
C GLU A 243 -10.48 22.38 -25.54
N ASN A 244 -10.00 21.27 -26.10
CA ASN A 244 -9.50 21.19 -27.48
C ASN A 244 -10.59 21.08 -28.56
N PHE A 245 -11.85 20.86 -28.18
CA PHE A 245 -12.98 20.78 -29.12
C PHE A 245 -13.88 22.02 -29.10
N SER A 246 -13.68 22.96 -28.16
CA SER A 246 -14.49 24.18 -28.07
C SER A 246 -13.91 25.40 -28.83
N TYR A 247 -12.80 25.22 -29.55
CA TYR A 247 -12.25 26.20 -30.50
C TYR A 247 -12.28 25.62 -31.93
N LYS A 248 -13.48 25.52 -32.51
CA LYS A 248 -13.71 25.48 -33.96
C LYS A 248 -15.01 26.17 -34.29
#